data_AF-A0A6J6M2R7-F1
#
_entry.id   AF-A0A6J6M2R7-F1
#
_cell.length_a   1.000
_cell.length_b   1.000
_cell.length_c   1.000
_cell.angle_alpha   90.00
_cell.angle_beta   90.00
_cell.angle_gamma   90.00
#
_symmetry.space_group_name_H-M   'P 1'
#
loop_
_entity.id
_entity.type
_entity.pdbx_description
1 polymer ?
#
loop_
_entity_poly.entity_id
_entity_poly.type
_entity_poly.pdbx_seq_one_letter_code
_entity_poly.pdbx_strand_id
1 'polypeptide(L)'
;MSFFDLGRGRGGADVALAGVTAPLTVVGINTDRLFPIHQQQRIVDLAPGADQLHVVESLVGHDGFLVEDEQVAKFVKIALDKIR
;
A
#
# COMPACT_ATOMS: atom_id res chain seq x y z
N MET A 1 3.60 -8.73 -15.36
CA MET A 1 2.88 -7.48 -15.70
C MET A 1 1.45 -7.63 -15.21
N SER A 2 0.90 -6.65 -14.49
CA SER A 2 -0.49 -6.68 -14.01
C SER A 2 -1.37 -5.82 -14.92
N PHE A 3 -2.53 -6.33 -15.31
CA PHE A 3 -3.55 -5.61 -16.09
C PHE A 3 -4.59 -4.90 -15.20
N PHE A 4 -4.33 -4.83 -13.90
CA PHE A 4 -5.25 -4.22 -12.95
C PHE A 4 -5.29 -2.70 -13.12
N ASP A 5 -6.50 -2.16 -13.29
CA ASP A 5 -6.77 -0.73 -13.34
C ASP A 5 -7.93 -0.40 -12.39
N LEU A 6 -7.59 0.23 -11.27
CA LEU A 6 -8.55 0.70 -10.26
C LEU A 6 -9.52 1.75 -10.81
N GLY A 7 -9.08 2.53 -11.80
CA GLY A 7 -9.79 3.66 -12.37
C GLY A 7 -10.76 3.30 -13.49
N ARG A 8 -10.77 2.04 -13.95
CA ARG A 8 -11.59 1.57 -15.06
C ARG A 8 -13.08 1.83 -14.78
N GLY A 9 -13.68 2.71 -15.58
CA GLY A 9 -15.08 3.13 -15.42
C GLY A 9 -15.34 4.09 -14.25
N ARG A 10 -14.30 4.66 -13.63
CA ARG A 10 -14.38 5.53 -12.44
C ARG A 10 -13.72 6.90 -12.62
N GLY A 11 -13.37 7.28 -13.85
CA GLY A 11 -12.71 8.55 -14.14
C GLY A 11 -11.19 8.55 -13.94
N GLY A 12 -10.56 7.37 -13.81
CA GLY A 12 -9.12 7.22 -13.61
C GLY A 12 -8.76 6.81 -12.18
N ALA A 13 -7.53 6.30 -12.01
CA ALA A 13 -7.09 5.74 -10.74
C ALA A 13 -7.06 6.78 -9.62
N ASP A 14 -6.71 8.04 -9.92
CA ASP A 14 -6.63 9.10 -8.91
C ASP A 14 -8.01 9.48 -8.38
N VAL A 15 -9.00 9.61 -9.26
CA VAL A 15 -10.40 9.85 -8.88
C VAL A 15 -10.94 8.68 -8.05
N ALA A 16 -10.60 7.45 -8.42
CA ALA A 16 -11.00 6.28 -7.68
C ALA A 16 -10.34 6.22 -6.28
N LEU A 17 -9.05 6.55 -6.18
CA LEU A 17 -8.32 6.62 -4.90
C LEU A 17 -8.87 7.71 -3.99
N ALA A 18 -9.19 8.88 -4.53
CA ALA A 18 -9.78 9.99 -3.77
C ALA A 18 -11.12 9.64 -3.11
N GLY A 19 -11.82 8.61 -3.61
CA GLY A 19 -13.05 8.09 -3.00
C GLY A 19 -12.82 7.10 -1.85
N VAL A 20 -11.59 6.69 -1.56
CA VAL A 20 -11.28 5.69 -0.53
C VAL A 20 -11.17 6.36 0.84
N THR A 21 -12.28 6.36 1.59
CA THR A 21 -12.36 6.95 2.94
C THR A 21 -12.28 5.91 4.07
N ALA A 22 -12.37 4.62 3.75
CA ALA A 22 -12.20 3.56 4.75
C ALA A 22 -10.79 3.59 5.33
N PRO A 23 -10.59 3.26 6.63
CA PRO A 23 -9.26 3.18 7.23
C PRO A 23 -8.34 2.29 6.38
N LEU A 24 -7.25 2.87 5.90
CA LEU A 24 -6.30 2.24 5.00
C LEU A 24 -4.90 2.33 5.61
N THR A 25 -4.20 1.19 5.63
CA THR A 25 -2.78 1.11 5.97
C THR A 25 -2.05 0.70 4.70
N VAL A 26 -1.12 1.54 4.25
CA VAL A 26 -0.35 1.28 3.02
C VAL A 26 1.07 0.87 3.39
N VAL A 27 1.51 -0.26 2.85
CA VAL A 27 2.85 -0.82 3.10
C VAL A 27 3.56 -1.02 1.76
N GLY A 28 4.77 -0.49 1.64
CA GLY A 28 5.67 -0.73 0.50
C GLY A 28 6.98 -1.37 0.95
N ILE A 29 7.76 -1.86 -0.02
CA ILE A 29 9.09 -2.44 0.23
C ILE A 29 10.12 -1.59 -0.51
N ASN A 30 11.17 -1.16 0.18
CA ASN A 30 12.20 -0.25 -0.33
C ASN A 30 12.91 -0.77 -1.60
N THR A 31 13.06 -2.09 -1.75
CA THR A 31 13.75 -2.75 -2.86
C THR A 31 12.82 -3.40 -3.89
N ASP A 32 11.49 -3.22 -3.77
CA ASP A 32 10.55 -3.79 -4.73
C ASP A 32 10.75 -3.19 -6.13
N ARG A 33 10.94 -4.06 -7.12
CA ARG A 33 11.09 -3.71 -8.53
C ARG A 33 9.83 -3.97 -9.34
N LEU A 34 8.92 -4.82 -8.85
CA LEU A 34 7.68 -5.18 -9.51
C LEU A 34 6.57 -4.16 -9.20
N PHE A 35 6.48 -3.71 -7.95
CA PHE A 35 5.60 -2.63 -7.50
C PHE A 35 6.41 -1.58 -6.73
N PRO A 36 7.18 -0.73 -7.44
CA PRO A 36 8.14 0.16 -6.81
C PRO A 36 7.49 1.15 -5.84
N ILE A 37 8.21 1.48 -4.76
CA ILE A 37 7.72 2.21 -3.58
C ILE A 37 6.92 3.51 -3.87
N HIS A 38 7.24 4.21 -4.97
CA HIS A 38 6.53 5.43 -5.37
C HIS A 38 5.05 5.16 -5.72
N GLN A 39 4.69 3.94 -6.11
CA GLN A 39 3.30 3.56 -6.38
C GLN A 39 2.49 3.49 -5.09
N GLN A 40 3.08 3.01 -4.00
CA GLN A 40 2.47 2.99 -2.67
C GLN A 40 2.37 4.40 -2.09
N GLN A 41 3.39 5.24 -2.30
CA GLN A 41 3.32 6.65 -1.93
C GLN A 41 2.14 7.36 -2.62
N ARG A 42 1.91 7.10 -3.92
CA ARG A 42 0.76 7.64 -4.65
C ARG A 42 -0.59 7.24 -4.03
N ILE A 43 -0.71 6.04 -3.46
CA ILE A 43 -1.94 5.63 -2.76
C ILE A 43 -2.13 6.49 -1.50
N VAL A 44 -1.07 6.68 -0.71
CA VAL A 44 -1.09 7.52 0.50
C VAL A 44 -1.45 8.97 0.16
N ASP A 45 -0.86 9.51 -0.90
CA ASP A 45 -1.07 10.90 -1.30
C ASP A 45 -2.51 11.18 -1.76
N LEU A 46 -3.22 10.16 -2.24
CA LEU A 46 -4.53 10.32 -2.90
C LEU A 46 -5.70 9.76 -2.12
N ALA A 47 -5.51 8.74 -1.28
CA ALA A 47 -6.61 8.11 -0.53
C ALA A 47 -6.81 8.79 0.83
N PRO A 48 -7.96 9.45 1.08
CA PRO A 48 -8.21 10.12 2.37
C PRO A 48 -8.20 9.19 3.59
N GLY A 49 -8.51 7.91 3.39
CA GLY A 49 -8.46 6.90 4.45
C GLY A 49 -7.06 6.39 4.79
N ALA A 50 -6.04 6.73 3.98
CA ALA A 50 -4.66 6.32 4.23
C ALA A 50 -4.05 7.09 5.40
N ASP A 51 -3.21 6.41 6.16
CA ASP A 51 -2.26 7.05 7.08
C ASP A 51 -0.94 7.37 6.37
N GLN A 52 0.18 7.31 7.09
CA GLN A 52 1.50 7.38 6.51
C GLN A 52 1.88 6.12 5.72
N LEU A 53 2.79 6.26 4.75
CA LEU A 53 3.42 5.11 4.12
C LEU A 53 4.28 4.36 5.14
N HIS A 54 4.02 3.07 5.30
CA HIS A 54 4.86 2.16 6.05
C HIS A 54 5.83 1.46 5.11
N VAL A 55 7.09 1.33 5.52
CA VAL A 55 8.14 0.74 4.68
C VAL A 55 8.68 -0.50 5.35
N VAL A 56 8.67 -1.60 4.61
CA VAL A 56 9.43 -2.81 4.91
C VAL A 56 10.81 -2.66 4.30
N GLU A 57 11.84 -2.73 5.14
CA GLU A 57 13.22 -2.78 4.69
C GLU A 57 13.57 -4.24 4.38
N SER A 58 13.86 -4.55 3.11
CA SER A 58 14.19 -5.92 2.71
C SER A 58 15.24 -5.96 1.60
N LEU A 59 16.02 -7.03 1.53
CA LEU A 59 16.96 -7.29 0.43
C LEU A 59 16.36 -8.14 -0.70
N VAL A 60 15.19 -8.75 -0.48
CA VAL A 60 14.57 -9.70 -1.43
C VAL A 60 13.51 -9.06 -2.33
N GLY A 61 13.39 -7.73 -2.32
CA GLY A 61 12.45 -7.01 -3.18
C GLY A 61 11.01 -7.38 -2.86
N HIS A 62 10.21 -7.62 -3.91
CA HIS A 62 8.77 -7.89 -3.79
C HIS A 62 8.47 -8.97 -2.76
N ASP A 63 9.23 -10.07 -2.74
CA ASP A 63 8.99 -11.19 -1.84
C ASP A 63 9.19 -10.85 -0.35
N GLY A 64 9.67 -9.63 -0.03
CA GLY A 64 9.74 -9.11 1.32
C GLY A 64 8.40 -9.16 2.07
N PHE A 65 7.26 -9.06 1.37
CA PHE A 65 5.95 -9.19 2.03
C PHE A 65 5.67 -10.60 2.56
N LEU A 66 6.38 -11.63 2.08
CA LEU A 66 6.24 -13.02 2.52
C LEU A 66 7.25 -13.41 3.59
N VAL A 67 8.46 -12.80 3.58
CA VAL A 67 9.59 -13.26 4.40
C VAL A 67 9.95 -12.31 5.54
N GLU A 68 9.58 -11.03 5.48
CA GLU A 68 9.83 -10.05 6.55
C GLU A 68 8.67 -10.06 7.57
N ASP A 69 8.38 -11.24 8.11
CA ASP A 69 7.19 -11.54 8.91
C ASP A 69 7.03 -10.63 10.13
N GLU A 70 8.10 -10.31 10.85
CA GLU A 70 8.06 -9.39 12.01
C GLU A 70 7.59 -7.98 11.61
N GLN A 71 8.14 -7.43 10.52
CA GLN A 71 7.78 -6.10 10.03
C GLN A 71 6.33 -6.09 9.51
N VAL A 72 5.96 -7.11 8.74
CA VAL A 72 4.60 -7.26 8.20
C VAL A 72 3.58 -7.40 9.33
N ALA A 73 3.84 -8.25 10.33
CA ALA A 73 2.95 -8.45 11.47
C ALA A 73 2.72 -7.16 12.26
N LYS A 74 3.77 -6.34 12.44
CA LYS A 74 3.65 -5.01 13.06
C LYS A 74 2.67 -4.12 12.31
N PHE A 75 2.74 -4.07 10.98
CA PHE A 75 1.84 -3.23 10.17
C PHE A 75 0.42 -3.78 10.10
N VAL A 76 0.24 -5.11 10.11
CA VAL A 76 -1.08 -5.74 10.24
C VAL A 76 -1.72 -5.36 11.58
N LYS A 77 -0.96 -5.37 12.69
CA LYS A 77 -1.47 -4.94 13.99
C LYS A 77 -1.94 -3.48 13.94
N ILE A 78 -1.16 -2.58 13.34
CA ILE A 78 -1.54 -1.17 13.15
C ILE A 78 -2.87 -1.07 12.37
N ALA A 79 -3.04 -1.85 11.30
CA ALA A 79 -4.28 -1.86 10.53
C ALA A 79 -5.48 -2.34 11.37
N LEU A 80 -5.30 -3.39 12.19
CA LEU A 80 -6.36 -3.91 13.06
C LEU A 80 -6.74 -2.94 14.19
N ASP A 81 -5.78 -2.21 14.73
CA ASP A 81 -6.03 -1.25 15.81
C ASP A 81 -6.83 -0.02 15.33
N LYS A 82 -6.85 0.28 14.03
CA LYS A 82 -7.65 1.37 13.44
C LYS A 82 -9.16 1.08 13.31
N ILE A 83 -9.53 -0.20 13.34
CA ILE A 83 -10.93 -0.65 13.14
C ILE A 83 -11.56 -1.19 14.43
N ARG A 84 -10.82 -1.16 15.53
CA ARG A 84 -11.25 -1.56 16.87
C ARG A 84 -11.80 -0.40 17.68
#